data_AF-A0A194X520-F1
#
_entry.id   AF-A0A194X520-F1
#
_cell.length_a   1.000
_cell.length_b   1.000
_cell.length_c   1.000
_cell.angle_alpha   90.00
_cell.angle_beta   90.00
_cell.angle_gamma   90.00
#
_symmetry.space_group_name_H-M   'P 1'
#
loop_
_entity.id
_entity.type
_entity.pdbx_description
1 polymer ?
#
loop_
_entity_poly.entity_id
_entity_poly.type
_entity_poly.pdbx_seq_one_letter_code
_entity_poly.pdbx_strand_id
1 'polypeptide(L)'
;MSEPIPESIPTSADPRSKRPTKKRALSPRSQTASQISSLMSKPDTVINLPSTSITTHPGSAPPEIVQNVQGSSAGAGSGEFHVYKASRRREYERLRGMEEE
;
A
#
# COMPACT_ATOMS: atom_id res chain seq x y z
N MET A 1 -37.64 -60.82 1.87
CA MET A 1 -36.31 -60.27 2.22
C MET A 1 -36.08 -59.08 1.30
N SER A 2 -36.22 -57.86 1.79
CA SER A 2 -36.03 -56.63 1.01
C SER A 2 -34.54 -56.28 0.95
N GLU A 3 -34.06 -55.93 -0.24
CA GLU A 3 -32.65 -55.60 -0.54
C GLU A 3 -32.17 -54.32 0.19
N PRO A 4 -30.87 -54.21 0.51
CA PRO A 4 -30.30 -53.03 1.15
C PRO A 4 -30.14 -51.87 0.15
N ILE A 5 -30.78 -50.74 0.46
CA ILE A 5 -30.68 -49.49 -0.31
C ILE A 5 -29.24 -48.95 -0.20
N PRO A 6 -28.60 -48.49 -1.29
CA PRO A 6 -27.27 -47.88 -1.21
C PRO A 6 -27.33 -46.58 -0.41
N GLU A 7 -26.48 -46.49 0.62
CA GLU A 7 -26.34 -45.32 1.49
C GLU A 7 -26.09 -44.05 0.66
N SER A 8 -26.82 -42.99 1.02
CA SER A 8 -26.85 -41.71 0.33
C SER A 8 -25.45 -41.12 0.16
N ILE A 9 -25.11 -40.78 -1.09
CA ILE A 9 -23.87 -40.06 -1.42
C ILE A 9 -23.80 -38.78 -0.56
N PRO A 10 -22.77 -38.60 0.27
CA PRO A 10 -22.66 -37.42 1.11
C PRO A 10 -22.56 -36.18 0.21
N THR A 11 -23.58 -35.33 0.31
CA THR A 11 -23.59 -34.04 -0.38
C THR A 11 -22.39 -33.22 0.12
N SER A 12 -21.75 -32.47 -0.76
CA SER A 12 -20.55 -31.65 -0.50
C SER A 12 -20.71 -30.56 0.58
N ALA A 13 -21.85 -30.52 1.26
CA ALA A 13 -22.18 -29.67 2.38
C ALA A 13 -21.91 -30.30 3.76
N ASP A 14 -21.40 -31.55 3.83
CA ASP A 14 -21.08 -32.19 5.11
C ASP A 14 -19.92 -31.44 5.84
N PRO A 15 -20.14 -30.88 7.04
CA PRO A 15 -19.11 -30.17 7.81
C PRO A 15 -17.95 -31.07 8.27
N ARG A 16 -18.10 -32.40 8.22
CA ARG A 16 -17.02 -33.36 8.51
C ARG A 16 -16.06 -33.57 7.34
N SER A 17 -16.46 -33.20 6.13
CA SER A 17 -15.63 -33.31 4.94
C SER A 17 -14.61 -32.16 4.90
N LYS A 18 -13.32 -32.49 4.99
CA LYS A 18 -12.19 -31.55 4.76
C LYS A 18 -11.93 -31.27 3.27
N ARG A 19 -12.88 -31.58 2.38
CA ARG A 19 -12.72 -31.38 0.95
C ARG A 19 -12.72 -29.87 0.65
N PRO A 20 -11.79 -29.36 -0.18
CA PRO A 20 -11.74 -27.94 -0.51
C PRO A 20 -13.04 -27.54 -1.21
N THR A 21 -13.83 -26.68 -0.56
CA THR A 21 -15.07 -26.18 -1.13
C THR A 21 -14.75 -25.20 -2.27
N LYS A 22 -15.41 -25.34 -3.41
CA LYS A 22 -15.31 -24.41 -4.53
C LYS A 22 -15.64 -22.99 -4.02
N LYS A 23 -14.65 -22.09 -4.03
CA LYS A 23 -14.84 -20.68 -3.68
C LYS A 23 -15.85 -20.08 -4.67
N ARG A 24 -17.06 -19.79 -4.19
CA ARG A 24 -18.06 -19.08 -4.99
C ARG A 24 -17.62 -17.62 -5.11
N ALA A 25 -17.86 -16.98 -6.25
CA ALA A 25 -17.70 -15.54 -6.34
C ALA A 25 -18.72 -14.89 -5.39
N LEU A 26 -18.26 -14.21 -4.35
CA LEU A 26 -19.14 -13.55 -3.40
C LEU A 26 -19.84 -12.39 -4.12
N SER A 27 -21.14 -12.22 -3.87
CA SER A 27 -21.82 -10.99 -4.27
C SER A 27 -21.19 -9.79 -3.54
N PRO A 28 -21.25 -8.57 -4.12
CA PRO A 28 -20.69 -7.38 -3.47
C PRO A 28 -21.19 -7.21 -2.03
N ARG A 29 -22.49 -7.48 -1.79
CA ARG A 29 -23.12 -7.45 -0.46
C ARG A 29 -22.49 -8.47 0.51
N SER A 30 -22.18 -9.67 0.04
CA SER A 30 -21.55 -10.72 0.85
C SER A 30 -20.11 -10.35 1.23
N GLN A 31 -19.38 -9.67 0.33
CA GLN A 31 -18.03 -9.17 0.61
C GLN A 31 -18.07 -8.09 1.69
N THR A 32 -18.97 -7.11 1.57
CA THR A 32 -19.14 -6.04 2.58
C THR A 32 -19.55 -6.63 3.94
N ALA A 33 -20.48 -7.59 3.98
CA ALA A 33 -20.89 -8.25 5.22
C ALA A 33 -19.72 -8.96 5.93
N SER A 34 -18.84 -9.62 5.17
CA SER A 34 -17.63 -10.27 5.68
C SER A 34 -16.61 -9.26 6.24
N GLN A 35 -16.45 -8.11 5.57
CA GLN A 35 -15.60 -7.05 6.08
C GLN A 35 -16.14 -6.46 7.39
N ILE A 36 -17.45 -6.21 7.46
CA ILE A 36 -18.11 -5.72 8.68
C ILE A 36 -17.95 -6.73 9.82
N SER A 37 -18.18 -8.02 9.59
CA SER A 37 -18.04 -9.03 10.65
C SER A 37 -16.61 -9.12 11.18
N SER A 38 -15.60 -8.96 10.31
CA SER A 38 -14.19 -8.91 10.71
C SER A 38 -13.88 -7.68 11.57
N LEU A 39 -14.37 -6.50 11.19
CA LEU A 39 -14.21 -5.26 11.97
C LEU A 39 -14.90 -5.36 13.34
N MET A 40 -16.09 -5.94 13.41
CA MET A 40 -16.84 -6.10 14.66
C MET A 40 -16.27 -7.16 15.61
N SER A 41 -15.31 -7.98 15.17
CA SER A 41 -14.68 -8.99 16.04
C SER A 41 -13.85 -8.39 17.18
N LYS A 42 -13.35 -7.16 17.01
CA LYS A 42 -12.57 -6.42 18.01
C LYS A 42 -12.95 -4.92 17.98
N PRO A 43 -14.07 -4.53 18.62
CA PRO A 43 -14.57 -3.17 18.54
C PRO A 43 -13.67 -2.13 19.24
N ASP A 44 -12.86 -2.54 20.22
CA ASP A 44 -12.01 -1.63 21.00
C ASP A 44 -10.72 -1.23 20.28
N THR A 45 -10.40 -1.85 19.13
CA THR A 45 -9.16 -1.55 18.40
C THR A 45 -9.28 -0.25 17.61
N VAL A 46 -8.31 0.65 17.78
CA VAL A 46 -8.20 1.88 16.98
C VAL A 46 -7.92 1.52 15.52
N ILE A 47 -8.79 1.98 14.62
CA ILE A 47 -8.63 1.79 13.17
C ILE A 47 -7.86 2.98 12.60
N ASN A 48 -6.64 2.73 12.13
CA ASN A 48 -5.87 3.72 11.40
C ASN A 48 -6.42 3.84 9.97
N LEU A 49 -7.27 4.83 9.74
CA LEU A 49 -7.68 5.18 8.38
C LEU A 49 -6.47 5.75 7.64
N PRO A 50 -6.27 5.41 6.35
CA PRO A 50 -5.24 6.07 5.57
C PRO A 50 -5.55 7.56 5.57
N SER A 51 -4.64 8.34 6.16
CA SER A 51 -4.68 9.79 6.06
C SER A 51 -4.73 10.15 4.58
N THR A 52 -5.72 10.93 4.16
CA THR A 52 -5.71 11.67 2.90
C THR A 52 -4.65 12.78 2.97
N SER A 53 -3.42 12.45 3.36
CA SER A 53 -2.28 13.32 3.13
C SER A 53 -2.02 13.27 1.63
N ILE A 54 -2.79 14.12 0.96
CA ILE A 54 -2.48 14.89 -0.22
C ILE A 54 -1.01 14.72 -0.59
N THR A 55 -0.84 14.06 -1.72
CA THR A 55 0.19 14.35 -2.72
C THR A 55 1.60 14.02 -2.26
N THR A 56 2.08 12.87 -2.75
CA THR A 56 3.39 12.76 -3.42
C THR A 56 4.14 14.07 -3.37
N HIS A 57 5.04 14.26 -2.39
CA HIS A 57 5.77 15.52 -2.23
C HIS A 57 6.21 16.04 -3.61
N PRO A 58 5.55 17.08 -4.19
CA PRO A 58 6.12 17.72 -5.36
C PRO A 58 7.41 18.32 -4.80
N GLY A 59 8.54 17.87 -5.34
CA GLY A 59 9.85 17.87 -4.68
C GLY A 59 10.01 18.99 -3.65
N SER A 60 10.26 18.61 -2.38
CA SER A 60 10.43 19.52 -1.23
C SER A 60 10.96 20.88 -1.69
N ALA A 61 10.18 21.94 -1.44
CA ALA A 61 10.55 23.30 -1.84
C ALA A 61 12.02 23.56 -1.46
N PRO A 62 12.83 24.15 -2.38
CA PRO A 62 14.21 24.47 -2.07
C PRO A 62 14.31 25.31 -0.79
N PRO A 63 15.28 25.04 0.08
CA PRO A 63 15.47 25.86 1.28
C PRO A 63 15.76 27.31 0.88
N GLU A 64 15.14 28.26 1.58
CA GLU A 64 15.29 29.69 1.28
C GLU A 64 16.70 30.22 1.56
N ILE A 65 17.37 29.67 2.58
CA ILE A 65 18.70 30.11 3.02
C ILE A 65 19.62 28.91 3.14
N VAL A 66 20.75 28.96 2.43
CA VAL A 66 21.84 27.99 2.53
C VAL A 66 22.95 28.62 3.37
N GLN A 67 23.18 28.11 4.58
CA GLN A 67 24.10 28.73 5.54
C GLN A 67 25.58 28.37 5.30
N ASN A 68 25.87 27.35 4.50
CA ASN A 68 27.20 26.76 4.34
C ASN A 68 27.90 27.11 3.01
N VAL A 69 27.53 28.24 2.39
CA VAL A 69 28.10 28.69 1.11
C VAL A 69 29.55 29.15 1.31
N GLN A 70 30.50 28.48 0.63
CA GLN A 70 31.90 28.90 0.60
C GLN A 70 32.06 30.12 -0.32
N GLY A 71 33.10 30.95 -0.08
CA GLY A 71 33.33 32.18 -0.84
C GLY A 71 33.48 31.93 -2.36
N SER A 72 33.12 32.91 -3.19
CA SER A 72 33.04 32.75 -4.65
C SER A 72 34.37 32.43 -5.34
N SER A 73 35.49 32.80 -4.72
CA SER A 73 36.85 32.48 -5.20
C SER A 73 37.49 31.32 -4.43
N ALA A 74 36.76 30.65 -3.54
CA ALA A 74 37.26 29.49 -2.81
C ALA A 74 37.44 28.30 -3.77
N GLY A 75 38.46 27.47 -3.53
CA GLY A 75 38.68 26.25 -4.30
C GLY A 75 37.63 25.18 -4.01
N ALA A 76 37.54 24.17 -4.89
CA ALA A 76 36.63 23.05 -4.71
C ALA A 76 37.06 22.17 -3.51
N GLY A 77 36.19 22.05 -2.52
CA GLY A 77 36.37 21.13 -1.39
C GLY A 77 36.04 19.68 -1.77
N SER A 78 36.48 18.73 -0.95
CA SER A 78 36.21 17.29 -1.17
C SER A 78 34.72 16.93 -1.16
N GLY A 79 33.89 17.71 -0.48
CA GLY A 79 32.43 17.53 -0.42
C GLY A 79 31.65 18.15 -1.57
N GLU A 80 32.27 19.02 -2.38
CA GLU A 80 31.56 19.80 -3.40
C GLU A 80 30.93 18.91 -4.48
N PHE A 81 31.60 17.80 -4.81
CA PHE A 81 31.06 16.79 -5.71
C PHE A 81 29.72 16.21 -5.22
N HIS A 82 29.59 15.97 -3.91
CA HIS A 82 28.37 15.41 -3.34
C HIS A 82 27.24 16.44 -3.26
N VAL A 83 27.58 17.70 -2.95
CA VAL A 83 26.62 18.82 -3.01
C VAL A 83 26.03 18.93 -4.41
N TYR A 84 26.89 18.93 -5.43
CA TYR A 84 26.47 18.94 -6.83
C TYR A 84 25.60 17.75 -7.22
N LYS A 85 26.00 16.53 -6.83
CA LYS A 85 25.26 15.32 -7.15
C LYS A 85 23.84 15.37 -6.56
N ALA A 86 23.70 15.85 -5.33
CA ALA A 86 22.41 15.99 -4.66
C ALA A 86 21.56 17.10 -5.29
N SER A 87 22.14 18.26 -5.56
CA SER A 87 21.41 19.38 -6.18
C SER A 87 20.93 19.04 -7.59
N ARG A 88 21.78 18.40 -8.41
CA ARG A 88 21.43 17.95 -9.76
C ARG A 88 20.29 16.92 -9.74
N ARG A 89 20.32 15.97 -8.80
CA ARG A 89 19.23 15.00 -8.64
C ARG A 89 17.90 15.70 -8.33
N ARG A 90 17.90 16.62 -7.36
CA ARG A 90 16.72 17.40 -6.97
C ARG A 90 16.17 18.20 -8.16
N GLU A 91 17.05 18.77 -8.97
CA GLU A 91 16.66 19.55 -10.14
C GLU A 91 16.05 18.70 -11.26
N TYR A 92 16.60 17.50 -11.52
CA TYR A 92 15.99 16.57 -12.47
C TYR A 92 14.63 16.06 -12.01
N GLU A 93 14.46 15.79 -10.72
CA GLU A 93 13.16 15.42 -10.16
C GLU A 93 12.15 16.57 -10.28
N ARG A 94 12.60 17.83 -10.08
CA ARG A 94 11.77 19.03 -10.28
C ARG A 94 11.35 19.21 -11.74
N LEU A 95 12.29 19.12 -12.68
CA LEU A 95 12.00 19.23 -14.12
C LEU A 95 11.06 18.12 -14.58
N ARG A 96 11.34 16.87 -14.17
CA ARG A 96 10.48 15.72 -14.46
C ARG A 96 9.07 15.91 -13.91
N GLY A 97 8.93 16.41 -12.69
CA GLY A 97 7.61 16.71 -12.11
C GLY A 97 6.85 17.79 -12.86
N MET A 98 7.55 18.79 -13.43
CA MET A 98 6.94 19.81 -14.29
C MET A 98 6.58 19.32 -15.70
N GLU A 99 7.27 18.30 -16.22
CA GLU A 99 6.96 17.70 -17.52
C GLU A 99 5.81 16.68 -17.44
N GLU A 100 5.60 16.07 -16.28
CA GLU A 100 4.53 15.09 -16.01
C GLU A 100 3.17 15.74 -15.68
N GLU A 101 3.16 17.04 -15.35
CA GLU A 101 1.96 17.87 -15.14
C GLU A 101 1.40 18.42 -16.47
#